data_AF-A0A0G4PWR7-F1
#
_entry.id   AF-A0A0G4PWR7-F1
#
_cell.length_a   1.000
_cell.length_b   1.000
_cell.length_c   1.000
_cell.angle_alpha   90.00
_cell.angle_beta   90.00
_cell.angle_gamma   90.00
#
_symmetry.space_group_name_H-M   'P 1'
#
loop_
_entity.id
_entity.type
_entity.pdbx_description
1 polymer ?
#
loop_
_entity_poly.entity_id
_entity_poly.type
_entity_poly.pdbx_seq_one_letter_code
_entity_poly.pdbx_strand_id
1 'polypeptide(L)'
;MGISSEMRSPAAGRAKHHRGKGLASGLLRTLKQDHDDIYGVMSSHPAACLAAAKAFGKTIEKIDLNFIGKNANEVMSTSPIPYIRKAELCGIIFNADDTSGIVSGVNTHFFVDHTEPLEALAVVEIEWQWPLGKLPDGHEYLLILPAKQRRSRSRSADVSR
;
A
#
# COMPACT_ATOMS: atom_id res chain seq x y z
N MET A 1 34.96 18.19 37.08
CA MET A 1 33.57 17.67 37.19
C MET A 1 32.79 18.24 36.03
N GLY A 2 32.30 17.36 35.16
CA GLY A 2 31.95 17.67 33.78
C GLY A 2 30.68 18.49 33.62
N ILE A 3 30.75 19.45 32.71
CA ILE A 3 29.61 19.96 31.95
C ILE A 3 29.38 19.02 30.76
N SER A 4 28.15 18.55 30.57
CA SER A 4 27.63 18.23 29.23
C SER A 4 26.11 18.23 29.28
N SER A 5 25.58 19.29 28.68
CA SER A 5 24.22 19.39 28.17
C SER A 5 24.10 18.47 26.96
N GLU A 6 23.06 17.64 26.89
CA GLU A 6 22.45 17.36 25.59
C GLU A 6 20.95 17.07 25.70
N MET A 7 20.21 17.97 25.06
CA MET A 7 18.80 17.89 24.74
C MET A 7 18.44 16.53 24.13
N ARG A 8 17.53 15.80 24.77
CA ARG A 8 16.76 14.76 24.10
C ARG A 8 15.76 15.42 23.15
N SER A 9 16.04 15.32 21.85
CA SER A 9 15.16 15.71 20.74
C SER A 9 13.75 15.11 20.88
N PRO A 10 12.67 15.92 20.75
CA PRO A 10 11.30 15.42 20.68
C PRO A 10 10.87 15.25 19.22
N ALA A 11 11.52 14.35 18.47
CA ALA A 11 11.19 14.11 17.06
C ALA A 11 10.21 12.95 16.83
N ALA A 12 9.95 12.09 17.83
CA ALA A 12 9.13 10.87 17.66
C ALA A 12 7.62 11.03 17.96
N GLY A 13 7.14 12.24 18.30
CA GLY A 13 5.78 12.43 18.83
C GLY A 13 4.72 12.96 17.86
N ARG A 14 5.08 13.41 16.65
CA ARG A 14 4.20 14.30 15.86
C ARG A 14 3.22 13.62 14.89
N ALA A 15 3.38 12.35 14.55
CA ALA A 15 2.52 11.70 13.55
C ALA A 15 1.23 11.05 14.12
N LYS A 16 1.09 10.91 15.45
CA LYS A 16 -0.07 10.20 16.05
C LYS A 16 -1.40 10.97 15.91
N HIS A 17 -1.37 12.31 15.90
CA HIS A 17 -2.58 13.15 15.98
C HIS A 17 -3.37 13.33 14.67
N HIS A 18 -2.88 12.78 13.56
CA HIS A 18 -3.52 12.94 12.23
C HIS A 18 -3.85 11.60 11.55
N ARG A 19 -3.58 10.47 12.20
CA ARG A 19 -4.00 9.13 11.74
C ARG A 19 -5.53 9.02 11.82
N GLY A 20 -6.15 8.23 10.93
CA GLY A 20 -7.61 8.02 10.92
C GLY A 20 -8.49 9.15 10.36
N LYS A 21 -7.94 10.35 10.09
CA LYS A 21 -8.70 11.50 9.58
C LYS A 21 -8.92 11.51 8.06
N GLY A 22 -8.59 10.42 7.37
CA GLY A 22 -8.78 10.29 5.93
C GLY A 22 -7.86 11.15 5.06
N LEU A 23 -6.87 11.83 5.63
CA LEU A 23 -5.94 12.72 4.91
C LEU A 23 -5.14 11.97 3.83
N ALA A 24 -4.54 10.83 4.19
CA ALA A 24 -3.78 10.01 3.25
C ALA A 24 -4.65 9.58 2.04
N SER A 25 -5.86 9.07 2.28
CA SER A 25 -6.77 8.72 1.19
C SER A 25 -7.21 9.93 0.38
N GLY A 26 -7.32 11.11 1.00
CA GLY A 26 -7.60 12.38 0.32
C GLY A 26 -6.49 12.74 -0.68
N LEU A 27 -5.25 12.73 -0.22
CA LEU A 27 -4.07 12.97 -1.04
C LEU A 27 -3.91 11.92 -2.16
N LEU A 28 -4.09 10.64 -1.84
CA LEU A 28 -4.02 9.59 -2.86
C LEU A 28 -5.10 9.76 -3.93
N ARG A 29 -6.29 10.24 -3.57
CA ARG A 29 -7.35 10.52 -4.56
C ARG A 29 -7.00 11.67 -5.51
N THR A 30 -6.17 12.63 -5.12
CA THR A 30 -5.76 13.71 -6.04
C THR A 30 -4.80 13.23 -7.11
N LEU A 31 -4.17 12.07 -6.92
CA LEU A 31 -3.28 11.47 -7.92
C LEU A 31 -4.05 10.81 -9.06
N LYS A 32 -5.35 10.55 -8.89
CA LYS A 32 -6.12 9.82 -9.89
C LYS A 32 -6.21 10.55 -11.23
N GLN A 33 -5.79 9.91 -12.31
CA GLN A 33 -6.07 10.33 -13.67
C GLN A 33 -7.09 9.40 -14.34
N ASP A 34 -7.90 9.96 -15.24
CA ASP A 34 -8.92 9.20 -15.97
C ASP A 34 -8.30 8.22 -17.00
N HIS A 35 -7.00 8.36 -17.31
CA HIS A 35 -6.27 7.52 -18.25
C HIS A 35 -5.34 6.50 -17.58
N ASP A 36 -5.24 6.48 -16.24
CA ASP A 36 -4.46 5.47 -15.54
C ASP A 36 -5.27 4.17 -15.47
N ASP A 37 -4.62 3.04 -15.78
CA ASP A 37 -5.25 1.71 -15.71
C ASP A 37 -5.00 0.99 -14.39
N ILE A 38 -3.91 1.34 -13.69
CA ILE A 38 -3.44 0.64 -12.49
C ILE A 38 -2.89 1.65 -11.49
N TYR A 39 -3.18 1.43 -10.20
CA TYR A 39 -2.53 2.12 -9.08
C TYR A 39 -1.87 1.11 -8.16
N GLY A 40 -0.70 1.46 -7.62
CA GLY A 40 0.04 0.61 -6.71
C GLY A 40 0.55 1.35 -5.48
N VAL A 41 0.73 0.63 -4.38
CA VAL A 41 1.50 1.08 -3.21
C VAL A 41 2.40 -0.05 -2.74
N MET A 42 3.63 0.31 -2.39
CA MET A 42 4.62 -0.54 -1.74
C MET A 42 4.91 0.11 -0.38
N SER A 43 4.60 -0.56 0.71
CA SER A 43 4.77 0.00 2.05
C SER A 43 4.76 -1.07 3.13
N SER A 44 5.63 -0.94 4.12
CA SER A 44 5.54 -1.70 5.37
C SER A 44 4.32 -1.34 6.22
N HIS A 45 3.68 -0.18 6.03
CA HIS A 45 2.67 0.30 6.97
C HIS A 45 1.22 -0.06 6.56
N PRO A 46 0.46 -0.87 7.33
CA PRO A 46 -0.90 -1.29 6.96
C PRO A 46 -1.86 -0.14 6.69
N ALA A 47 -1.70 0.98 7.42
CA ALA A 47 -2.51 2.18 7.21
C ALA A 47 -2.34 2.79 5.80
N ALA A 48 -1.16 2.64 5.18
CA ALA A 48 -0.93 3.09 3.81
C ALA A 48 -1.70 2.22 2.81
N CYS A 49 -1.69 0.89 2.99
CA CYS A 49 -2.47 -0.04 2.17
C CYS A 49 -3.97 0.21 2.31
N LEU A 50 -4.47 0.43 3.54
CA LEU A 50 -5.87 0.81 3.78
C LEU A 50 -6.22 2.12 3.07
N ALA A 51 -5.34 3.12 3.15
CA ALA A 51 -5.56 4.40 2.52
C ALA A 51 -5.62 4.28 0.99
N ALA A 52 -4.74 3.48 0.39
CA ALA A 52 -4.70 3.19 -1.05
C ALA A 52 -5.91 2.38 -1.50
N ALA A 53 -6.29 1.33 -0.77
CA ALA A 53 -7.50 0.54 -1.05
C ALA A 53 -8.76 1.42 -1.04
N LYS A 54 -8.87 2.33 -0.07
CA LYS A 54 -9.97 3.31 0.02
C LYS A 54 -9.89 4.39 -1.07
N ALA A 55 -8.70 4.77 -1.49
CA ALA A 55 -8.52 5.79 -2.51
C ALA A 55 -8.82 5.25 -3.91
N PHE A 56 -8.17 4.18 -4.32
CA PHE A 56 -8.18 3.66 -5.69
C PHE A 56 -9.17 2.51 -5.90
N GLY A 57 -9.35 1.66 -4.88
CA GLY A 57 -10.18 0.46 -4.94
C GLY A 57 -11.55 0.59 -4.28
N LYS A 58 -11.98 -0.51 -3.65
CA LYS A 58 -13.21 -0.59 -2.84
C LYS A 58 -12.84 -0.53 -1.35
N THR A 59 -12.61 -1.70 -0.76
CA THR A 59 -12.18 -1.91 0.63
C THR A 59 -11.06 -2.94 0.61
N ILE A 60 -10.20 -2.95 1.64
CA ILE A 60 -9.05 -3.85 1.68
C ILE A 60 -9.48 -5.33 1.60
N GLU A 61 -10.62 -5.68 2.18
CA GLU A 61 -11.16 -7.06 2.20
C GLU A 61 -11.65 -7.53 0.83
N LYS A 62 -11.84 -6.61 -0.12
CA LYS A 62 -12.37 -6.89 -1.47
C LYS A 62 -11.32 -6.72 -2.56
N ILE A 63 -10.04 -6.72 -2.20
CA ILE A 63 -8.96 -6.66 -3.18
C ILE A 63 -8.89 -7.98 -3.95
N ASP A 64 -8.53 -7.89 -5.22
CA ASP A 64 -8.38 -9.06 -6.09
C ASP A 64 -6.91 -9.52 -6.05
N LEU A 65 -6.62 -10.52 -5.21
CA LEU A 65 -5.29 -11.09 -5.11
C LEU A 65 -4.81 -11.73 -6.42
N ASN A 66 -5.72 -12.26 -7.24
CA ASN A 66 -5.36 -12.82 -8.55
C ASN A 66 -4.92 -11.71 -9.51
N PHE A 67 -5.56 -10.54 -9.43
CA PHE A 67 -5.12 -9.38 -10.20
C PHE A 67 -3.70 -8.98 -9.81
N ILE A 68 -3.38 -8.94 -8.51
CA ILE A 68 -2.02 -8.62 -8.06
C ILE A 68 -1.03 -9.67 -8.58
N GLY A 69 -1.31 -10.96 -8.35
CA GLY A 69 -0.45 -12.07 -8.78
C GLY A 69 -0.13 -12.04 -10.27
N LYS A 70 -1.11 -11.69 -11.12
CA LYS A 70 -0.95 -11.62 -12.57
C LYS A 70 -0.15 -10.42 -13.05
N ASN A 71 -0.27 -9.27 -12.40
CA ASN A 71 0.22 -7.99 -12.94
C ASN A 71 1.45 -7.44 -12.23
N ALA A 72 1.77 -7.91 -11.02
CA ALA A 72 2.79 -7.28 -10.17
C ALA A 72 4.17 -7.18 -10.82
N ASN A 73 4.63 -8.25 -11.48
CA ASN A 73 5.95 -8.29 -12.10
C ASN A 73 6.11 -7.25 -13.21
N GLU A 74 5.08 -7.11 -14.06
CA GLU A 74 5.10 -6.15 -15.16
C GLU A 74 4.99 -4.70 -14.66
N VAL A 75 4.09 -4.45 -13.70
CA VAL A 75 3.91 -3.13 -13.07
C VAL A 75 5.20 -2.67 -12.38
N MET A 76 5.89 -3.57 -11.66
CA MET A 76 7.14 -3.21 -10.98
C MET A 76 8.28 -3.01 -11.99
N SER A 77 8.45 -3.92 -12.95
CA SER A 77 9.56 -3.85 -13.91
C SER A 77 9.54 -2.59 -14.80
N THR A 78 8.36 -2.02 -15.02
CA THR A 78 8.16 -0.77 -15.79
C THR A 78 8.30 0.50 -14.93
N SER A 79 8.42 0.37 -13.61
CA SER A 79 8.52 1.52 -12.72
C SER A 79 9.79 2.35 -13.00
N PRO A 80 9.66 3.69 -13.11
CA PRO A 80 10.82 4.56 -13.27
C PRO A 80 11.64 4.67 -11.98
N ILE A 81 11.11 4.22 -10.85
CA ILE A 81 11.75 4.28 -9.54
C ILE A 81 12.57 3.00 -9.33
N PRO A 82 13.92 3.06 -9.30
CA PRO A 82 14.77 1.86 -9.21
C PRO A 82 14.49 1.00 -7.98
N TYR A 83 14.08 1.62 -6.87
CA TYR A 83 13.70 0.93 -5.63
C TYR A 83 12.53 -0.03 -5.83
N ILE A 84 11.48 0.41 -6.55
CA ILE A 84 10.32 -0.43 -6.86
C ILE A 84 10.70 -1.45 -7.94
N ARG A 85 11.39 -1.01 -8.99
CA ARG A 85 11.74 -1.86 -10.14
C ARG A 85 12.63 -3.04 -9.79
N LYS A 86 13.49 -2.89 -8.78
CA LYS A 86 14.46 -3.91 -8.37
C LYS A 86 14.03 -4.72 -7.14
N ALA A 87 12.89 -4.39 -6.52
CA ALA A 87 12.41 -5.14 -5.37
C ALA A 87 11.96 -6.54 -5.80
N GLU A 88 12.20 -7.54 -4.95
CA GLU A 88 11.92 -8.94 -5.28
C GLU A 88 10.52 -9.31 -4.82
N LEU A 89 9.68 -9.82 -5.72
CA LEU A 89 8.33 -10.26 -5.36
C LEU A 89 8.39 -11.42 -4.36
N CYS A 90 7.58 -11.33 -3.30
CA CYS A 90 7.52 -12.33 -2.23
C CYS A 90 6.07 -12.52 -1.75
N GLY A 91 5.74 -13.75 -1.37
CA GLY A 91 4.43 -14.14 -0.86
C GLY A 91 3.73 -15.21 -1.68
N ILE A 92 2.73 -15.81 -1.05
CA ILE A 92 2.07 -17.03 -1.54
C ILE A 92 1.40 -16.86 -2.92
N ILE A 93 1.04 -15.63 -3.31
CA ILE A 93 0.42 -15.37 -4.62
C ILE A 93 1.44 -15.34 -5.76
N PHE A 94 2.73 -15.21 -5.45
CA PHE A 94 3.82 -15.21 -6.42
C PHE A 94 4.63 -16.51 -6.40
N ASN A 95 4.75 -17.13 -5.22
CA ASN A 95 5.42 -18.41 -5.04
C ASN A 95 4.63 -19.28 -4.06
N ALA A 96 4.11 -20.42 -4.54
CA ALA A 96 3.30 -21.34 -3.72
C ALA A 96 4.08 -22.00 -2.58
N ASP A 97 5.41 -22.04 -2.68
CA ASP A 97 6.29 -22.59 -1.65
C ASP A 97 6.78 -21.52 -0.66
N ASP A 98 6.24 -20.29 -0.73
CA ASP A 98 6.60 -19.21 0.19
C ASP A 98 6.12 -19.51 1.62
N THR A 99 7.08 -19.49 2.56
CA THR A 99 6.85 -19.79 3.98
C THR A 99 6.93 -18.56 4.89
N SER A 100 7.15 -17.37 4.32
CA SER A 100 7.30 -16.12 5.08
C SER A 100 5.99 -15.71 5.78
N GLY A 101 4.85 -16.18 5.27
CA GLY A 101 3.52 -15.82 5.75
C GLY A 101 3.00 -14.50 5.19
N ILE A 102 3.75 -13.81 4.33
CA ILE A 102 3.22 -12.70 3.52
C ILE A 102 2.40 -13.29 2.36
N VAL A 103 1.29 -12.63 2.03
CA VAL A 103 0.46 -13.04 0.90
C VAL A 103 0.87 -12.29 -0.34
N SER A 104 1.04 -10.96 -0.24
CA SER A 104 1.45 -10.09 -1.33
C SER A 104 2.44 -9.04 -0.83
N GLY A 105 3.70 -9.20 -1.18
CA GLY A 105 4.73 -8.28 -0.78
C GLY A 105 5.96 -8.29 -1.67
N VAL A 106 6.96 -7.59 -1.18
CA VAL A 106 8.29 -7.55 -1.75
C VAL A 106 9.34 -7.71 -0.67
N ASN A 107 10.44 -8.37 -1.01
CA ASN A 107 11.66 -8.33 -0.22
C ASN A 107 12.48 -7.13 -0.69
N THR A 108 12.64 -6.15 0.19
CA THR A 108 13.43 -4.94 -0.10
C THR A 108 14.83 -5.02 0.51
N HIS A 109 15.09 -6.04 1.33
CA HIS A 109 16.27 -6.16 2.19
C HIS A 109 16.53 -4.92 3.06
N PHE A 110 15.50 -4.10 3.29
CA PHE A 110 15.60 -2.86 4.06
C PHE A 110 15.04 -3.11 5.45
N PHE A 111 15.94 -3.24 6.42
CA PHE A 111 15.60 -3.59 7.80
C PHE A 111 15.34 -2.30 8.60
N VAL A 112 14.10 -1.80 8.50
CA VAL A 112 13.59 -0.72 9.37
C VAL A 112 12.94 -1.29 10.61
N ASP A 113 12.85 -0.47 11.65
CA ASP A 113 12.09 -0.79 12.85
C ASP A 113 10.60 -1.00 12.50
N HIS A 114 10.14 -2.24 12.56
CA HIS A 114 8.76 -2.63 12.31
C HIS A 114 7.85 -2.54 13.54
N THR A 115 8.31 -1.99 14.66
CA THR A 115 7.49 -1.86 15.88
C THR A 115 6.17 -1.13 15.60
N GLU A 116 6.22 0.07 15.01
CA GLU A 116 5.00 0.83 14.68
C GLU A 116 4.14 0.14 13.60
N PRO A 117 4.69 -0.40 12.50
CA PRO A 117 3.95 -1.21 11.54
C PRO A 117 3.25 -2.43 12.13
N LEU A 118 3.91 -3.19 13.00
CA LEU A 118 3.34 -4.40 13.62
C LEU A 118 2.25 -4.05 14.64
N GLU A 119 2.42 -2.99 15.43
CA GLU A 119 1.35 -2.46 16.30
C GLU A 119 0.13 -2.04 15.48
N ALA A 120 0.34 -1.37 14.35
CA ALA A 120 -0.75 -1.00 13.45
C ALA A 120 -1.41 -2.22 12.80
N LEU A 121 -0.62 -3.24 12.42
CA LEU A 121 -1.15 -4.48 11.85
C LEU A 121 -2.06 -5.19 12.84
N ALA A 122 -1.65 -5.32 14.10
CA ALA A 122 -2.46 -5.95 15.15
C ALA A 122 -3.83 -5.27 15.32
N VAL A 123 -3.89 -3.94 15.26
CA VAL A 123 -5.17 -3.20 15.29
C VAL A 123 -6.00 -3.46 14.04
N VAL A 124 -5.36 -3.46 12.86
CA VAL A 124 -6.06 -3.67 11.58
C VAL A 124 -6.62 -5.09 11.47
N GLU A 125 -5.91 -6.10 11.95
CA GLU A 125 -6.36 -7.50 11.95
C GLU A 125 -7.59 -7.73 12.87
N ILE A 126 -7.75 -6.91 13.92
CA ILE A 126 -8.95 -6.94 14.77
C ILE A 126 -10.15 -6.30 14.07
N GLU A 127 -9.91 -5.19 13.35
CA GLU A 127 -10.98 -4.39 12.74
C GLU A 127 -11.38 -4.84 11.33
N TRP A 128 -10.49 -5.52 10.60
CA TRP A 128 -10.63 -5.82 9.18
C TRP A 128 -10.14 -7.23 8.84
N GLN A 129 -10.74 -7.85 7.82
CA GLN A 129 -10.17 -9.06 7.22
C GLN A 129 -8.93 -8.71 6.40
N TRP A 130 -7.76 -8.73 7.03
CA TRP A 130 -6.49 -8.36 6.40
C TRP A 130 -6.01 -9.42 5.39
N PRO A 131 -5.90 -9.09 4.09
CA PRO A 131 -5.64 -10.08 3.04
C PRO A 131 -4.15 -10.19 2.65
N LEU A 132 -3.28 -9.29 3.11
CA LEU A 132 -1.88 -9.21 2.64
C LEU A 132 -0.92 -10.10 3.46
N GLY A 133 -1.43 -10.78 4.49
CA GLY A 133 -0.66 -11.66 5.35
C GLY A 133 0.23 -10.92 6.35
N LYS A 134 1.19 -11.64 6.90
CA LYS A 134 2.14 -11.13 7.89
C LYS A 134 3.13 -10.15 7.26
N LEU A 135 3.83 -9.38 8.10
CA LEU A 135 4.92 -8.51 7.70
C LEU A 135 6.24 -8.99 8.33
N PRO A 136 7.01 -9.84 7.64
CA PRO A 136 8.34 -10.23 8.09
C PRO A 136 9.34 -9.06 7.97
N ASP A 137 10.44 -9.13 8.73
CA ASP A 137 11.49 -8.12 8.65
C ASP A 137 12.13 -8.06 7.25
N GLY A 138 12.49 -6.85 6.81
CA GLY A 138 13.01 -6.61 5.46
C GLY A 138 11.96 -6.61 4.34
N HIS A 139 10.69 -6.88 4.66
CA HIS A 139 9.62 -6.95 3.67
C HIS A 139 8.70 -5.73 3.73
N GLU A 140 8.05 -5.46 2.61
CA GLU A 140 6.95 -4.49 2.50
C GLU A 140 5.75 -5.13 1.82
N TYR A 141 4.56 -4.65 2.16
CA TYR A 141 3.36 -5.06 1.44
C TYR A 141 3.34 -4.46 0.04
N LEU A 142 2.86 -5.25 -0.91
CA LEU A 142 2.59 -4.81 -2.27
C LEU A 142 1.09 -4.88 -2.51
N LEU A 143 0.50 -3.74 -2.83
CA LEU A 143 -0.91 -3.63 -3.20
C LEU A 143 -1.01 -3.01 -4.58
N ILE A 144 -1.66 -3.71 -5.51
CA ILE A 144 -1.89 -3.26 -6.88
C ILE A 144 -3.39 -3.36 -7.16
N LEU A 145 -3.96 -2.30 -7.73
CA LEU A 145 -5.40 -2.15 -7.91
C LEU A 145 -5.69 -1.68 -9.35
N PRO A 146 -6.68 -2.27 -10.02
CA PRO A 146 -7.15 -1.71 -11.28
C PRO A 146 -7.82 -0.35 -11.02
N ALA A 147 -7.61 0.58 -11.94
CA ALA A 147 -8.33 1.83 -11.94
C ALA A 147 -9.83 1.58 -12.08
N LYS A 148 -10.63 2.25 -11.25
CA LYS A 148 -12.08 2.28 -11.45
C LYS A 148 -12.35 3.11 -12.69
N GLN A 149 -12.79 2.47 -13.77
CA GLN A 149 -13.38 3.19 -14.90
C GLN A 149 -14.54 4.03 -14.38
N ARG A 150 -14.41 5.36 -14.48
CA ARG A 150 -15.57 6.23 -14.36
C ARG A 150 -16.52 5.80 -15.47
N ARG A 151 -17.72 5.33 -15.11
CA ARG A 151 -18.78 5.11 -16.10
C ARG A 151 -18.86 6.38 -16.94
N SER A 152 -18.51 6.29 -18.22
CA SER A 152 -18.79 7.35 -19.17
C SER A 152 -20.30 7.58 -19.07
N ARG A 153 -20.71 8.77 -18.64
CA ARG A 153 -22.09 9.18 -18.88
C ARG A 153 -22.16 9.27 -20.40
N SER A 154 -22.77 8.28 -21.04
CA SER A 154 -23.21 8.40 -22.41
C SER A 154 -24.08 9.65 -22.46
N ARG A 155 -23.52 10.73 -23.01
CA ARG A 155 -24.34 11.82 -23.52
C ARG A 155 -25.10 11.19 -24.66
N SER A 156 -26.35 10.79 -24.40
CA SER A 156 -27.32 10.56 -25.46
C SER A 156 -27.36 11.86 -26.26
N ALA A 157 -26.70 11.87 -27.41
CA ALA A 157 -26.92 12.89 -28.41
C ALA A 157 -28.34 12.62 -28.92
N ASP A 158 -29.28 13.37 -28.35
CA ASP A 158 -30.63 13.51 -28.85
C ASP A 158 -30.50 14.23 -30.21
N VAL A 159 -30.34 13.46 -31.28
CA VAL A 159 -30.43 13.98 -32.65
C VAL A 159 -31.90 13.99 -33.01
N SER A 160 -32.56 15.07 -32.61
CA SER A 160 -33.81 15.52 -33.22
C SER A 160 -33.48 16.40 -34.42
N ARG A 161 -33.70 15.88 -35.63
CA ARG A 161 -34.23 16.51 -36.86
C ARG A 161 -33.65 15.91 -38.13
#